data_AF-A0A1Q4USZ6-F1
#
_entry.id   AF-A0A1Q4USZ6-F1
#
_cell.length_a   1.000
_cell.length_b   1.000
_cell.length_c   1.000
_cell.angle_alpha   90.00
_cell.angle_beta   90.00
_cell.angle_gamma   90.00
#
_symmetry.space_group_name_H-M   'P 1'
#
loop_
_entity.id
_entity.type
_entity.pdbx_description
1 polymer ?
#
loop_
_entity_poly.entity_id
_entity_poly.type
_entity_poly.pdbx_seq_one_letter_code
_entity_poly.pdbx_strand_id
1 'polypeptide(L)'
;MSIQSKNCTLDGEVNDFATDSLGYSVDYITDVRYILRRTKDQKTLFDNNYTVKFNASKFVVADVFFANINKMVSDNIDQLLKDSVFVTTTKENCAKN
;
A
#
# COMPACT_ATOMS: atom_id res chain seq x y z
N MET A 1 -2.35 -8.55 -4.05
CA MET A 1 -3.19 -8.85 -2.88
C MET A 1 -4.62 -8.47 -3.21
N SER A 2 -5.64 -9.22 -2.77
CA SER A 2 -7.05 -8.86 -2.98
C SER A 2 -7.85 -9.07 -1.69
N ILE A 3 -8.67 -8.09 -1.33
CA ILE A 3 -9.53 -8.09 -0.14
C ILE A 3 -10.96 -7.87 -0.60
N GLN A 4 -11.86 -8.78 -0.25
CA GLN A 4 -13.26 -8.72 -0.68
C GLN A 4 -14.20 -8.48 0.50
N SER A 5 -15.16 -7.57 0.29
CA SER A 5 -16.33 -7.36 1.12
C SER A 5 -17.59 -7.70 0.32
N LYS A 6 -18.77 -7.62 0.95
CA LYS A 6 -20.06 -7.90 0.29
C LYS A 6 -20.29 -7.03 -0.96
N ASN A 7 -19.87 -5.77 -0.92
CA ASN A 7 -20.20 -4.77 -1.94
C ASN A 7 -19.00 -4.30 -2.77
N CYS A 8 -17.77 -4.47 -2.26
CA CYS A 8 -16.56 -4.03 -2.94
C CYS A 8 -15.41 -5.02 -2.81
N THR A 9 -14.51 -4.99 -3.79
CA THR A 9 -13.22 -5.68 -3.81
C THR A 9 -12.12 -4.63 -3.88
N LEU A 10 -11.11 -4.74 -3.02
CA LEU A 10 -9.89 -3.94 -3.04
C LEU A 10 -8.74 -4.80 -3.52
N ASP A 11 -8.13 -4.43 -4.62
CA ASP A 11 -6.94 -5.06 -5.16
C ASP A 11 -5.72 -4.18 -4.92
N GLY A 12 -4.61 -4.78 -4.54
CA GLY A 12 -3.31 -4.14 -4.36
C GLY A 12 -2.27 -4.81 -5.26
N GLU A 13 -1.62 -4.01 -6.10
CA GLU A 13 -0.56 -4.42 -7.02
C GLU A 13 0.74 -3.71 -6.65
N VAL A 14 1.81 -4.47 -6.44
CA VAL A 14 3.13 -3.91 -6.16
C VAL A 14 3.80 -3.60 -7.49
N ASN A 15 4.00 -2.31 -7.79
CA ASN A 15 4.68 -1.89 -9.01
C ASN A 15 6.20 -1.91 -8.80
N ASP A 16 6.64 -1.46 -7.64
CA ASP A 16 8.06 -1.43 -7.27
C ASP A 16 8.24 -1.85 -5.80
N PHE A 17 9.27 -2.65 -5.57
CA PHE A 17 9.72 -3.06 -4.25
C PHE A 17 11.23 -3.21 -4.33
N ALA A 18 11.94 -2.17 -3.92
CA ALA A 18 13.38 -2.09 -4.07
C ALA A 18 14.07 -1.77 -2.74
N THR A 19 15.23 -2.40 -2.55
CA THR A 19 16.20 -2.04 -1.52
C THR A 19 17.53 -1.77 -2.20
N ASP A 20 17.99 -0.52 -2.20
CA ASP A 20 19.28 -0.15 -2.77
C ASP A 20 20.31 0.16 -1.68
N SER A 21 21.49 -0.44 -1.76
CA SER A 21 22.56 -0.27 -0.76
C SER A 21 23.55 0.80 -1.21
N LEU A 22 23.43 2.00 -0.67
CA LEU A 22 24.36 3.10 -0.88
C LEU A 22 25.44 3.11 0.20
N GLY A 23 26.43 2.20 0.10
CA GLY A 23 27.65 2.18 0.92
C GLY A 23 27.43 1.93 2.42
N TYR A 24 26.88 2.92 3.12
CA TYR A 24 26.54 2.96 4.56
C TYR A 24 25.04 3.13 4.85
N SER A 25 24.19 3.28 3.83
CA SER A 25 22.74 3.34 3.99
C SER A 25 22.02 2.42 3.00
N VAL A 26 20.75 2.16 3.29
CA VAL A 26 19.84 1.39 2.45
C VAL A 26 18.62 2.26 2.18
N ASP A 27 18.34 2.49 0.90
CA ASP A 27 17.10 3.09 0.44
C ASP A 27 16.03 2.01 0.32
N TYR A 28 14.90 2.22 0.96
CA TYR A 28 13.71 1.38 0.89
C TYR A 28 12.66 2.09 0.03
N ILE A 29 12.18 1.43 -1.01
CA ILE A 29 11.16 1.95 -1.92
C ILE A 29 10.05 0.91 -2.08
N THR A 30 8.81 1.33 -1.85
CA THR A 30 7.60 0.61 -2.29
C THR A 30 6.73 1.55 -3.09
N ASP A 31 6.28 1.08 -4.24
CA ASP A 31 5.16 1.65 -4.97
C ASP A 31 4.05 0.61 -5.09
N VAL A 32 2.87 0.94 -4.57
CA VAL A 32 1.70 0.04 -4.57
C VAL A 32 0.51 0.78 -5.16
N ARG A 33 -0.07 0.17 -6.19
CA ARG A 33 -1.35 0.59 -6.78
C ARG A 33 -2.50 -0.10 -6.06
N TYR A 34 -3.49 0.67 -5.65
CA TYR A 34 -4.72 0.18 -5.06
C TYR A 34 -5.91 0.48 -5.95
N ILE A 35 -6.69 -0.56 -6.25
CA ILE A 35 -7.89 -0.47 -7.09
C ILE A 35 -9.08 -0.96 -6.27
N LEU A 36 -10.04 -0.07 -6.02
CA LEU A 36 -11.31 -0.42 -5.40
C LEU A 36 -12.37 -0.59 -6.48
N ARG A 37 -13.02 -1.75 -6.50
CA ARG A 37 -14.11 -2.07 -7.44
C ARG A 37 -15.39 -2.39 -6.69
N ARG A 38 -16.53 -2.01 -7.24
CA ARG A 38 -17.83 -2.48 -6.78
C ARG A 38 -18.05 -3.92 -7.24
N THR A 39 -18.35 -4.83 -6.34
CA THR A 39 -18.44 -6.27 -6.63
C THR A 39 -19.55 -6.60 -7.63
N LYS A 40 -20.68 -5.89 -7.57
CA LYS A 40 -21.87 -6.14 -8.40
C LYS A 40 -21.60 -6.04 -9.91
N ASP A 41 -20.86 -5.01 -10.32
CA ASP A 41 -20.68 -4.64 -11.73
C ASP A 41 -19.21 -4.41 -12.10
N GLN A 42 -18.29 -4.72 -11.19
CA GLN A 42 -16.85 -4.53 -11.34
C GLN A 42 -16.45 -3.08 -11.67
N LYS A 43 -17.33 -2.10 -11.39
CA LYS A 43 -17.03 -0.68 -11.64
C LYS A 43 -15.90 -0.23 -10.74
N THR A 44 -14.84 0.32 -11.33
CA THR A 44 -13.77 1.00 -10.59
C THR A 44 -14.32 2.24 -9.89
N LEU A 45 -14.15 2.27 -8.57
CA LEU A 45 -14.56 3.36 -7.69
C LEU A 45 -13.36 4.21 -7.26
N PHE A 46 -12.18 3.60 -7.17
CA PHE A 46 -10.93 4.24 -6.79
C PHE A 46 -9.78 3.50 -7.46
N ASP A 47 -8.76 4.25 -7.89
CA ASP A 47 -7.55 3.72 -8.51
C ASP A 47 -6.43 4.75 -8.27
N ASN A 48 -5.49 4.42 -7.40
CA ASN A 48 -4.38 5.32 -7.07
C ASN A 48 -3.14 4.55 -6.64
N ASN A 49 -1.99 5.21 -6.77
CA ASN A 49 -0.70 4.68 -6.36
C ASN A 49 -0.17 5.44 -5.14
N TYR A 50 0.45 4.71 -4.22
CA TYR A 50 1.18 5.30 -3.11
C TYR A 50 2.62 4.82 -3.15
N THR A 51 3.53 5.77 -3.06
CA THR A 51 4.95 5.52 -3.01
C THR A 51 5.48 5.89 -1.63
N VAL A 52 6.14 4.95 -0.97
CA VAL A 52 6.91 5.18 0.25
C VAL A 52 8.37 5.02 -0.09
N LYS A 53 9.16 6.06 0.19
CA LYS A 53 10.62 6.02 0.08
C LYS A 53 11.24 6.56 1.36
N PHE A 54 12.14 5.79 1.96
CA PHE A 54 12.95 6.27 3.08
C PHE A 54 14.35 5.66 3.08
N ASN A 55 15.27 6.38 3.70
CA ASN A 55 16.64 5.93 3.91
C ASN A 55 16.80 5.40 5.33
N ALA A 56 17.53 4.31 5.49
CA ALA A 56 17.94 3.82 6.80
C ALA A 56 19.42 3.43 6.79
N SER A 57 20.07 3.44 7.96
CA SER A 57 21.48 3.00 8.06
C SER A 57 21.64 1.54 7.64
N LYS A 58 22.73 1.22 6.96
CA LYS A 58 22.99 -0.13 6.46
C LYS A 58 23.15 -1.11 7.60
N PHE A 59 22.38 -2.18 7.58
CA PHE A 59 22.24 -3.11 8.69
C PHE A 59 23.29 -4.23 8.64
N VAL A 60 23.80 -4.61 9.82
CA VAL A 60 24.67 -5.79 10.02
C VAL A 60 23.86 -7.02 10.45
N VAL A 61 22.55 -6.86 10.72
CA VAL A 61 21.66 -7.89 11.28
C VAL A 61 20.33 -7.96 10.52
N ALA A 62 19.90 -9.17 10.16
CA ALA A 62 18.74 -9.43 9.30
C ALA A 62 17.41 -8.94 9.90
N ASP A 63 17.24 -9.01 11.22
CA ASP A 63 15.98 -8.61 11.89
C ASP A 63 15.63 -7.14 11.64
N VAL A 64 16.63 -6.26 11.63
CA VAL A 64 16.40 -4.83 11.41
C VAL A 64 16.08 -4.55 9.94
N PHE A 65 16.67 -5.32 9.01
CA PHE A 65 16.31 -5.24 7.59
C PHE A 65 14.83 -5.60 7.36
N PHE A 66 14.36 -6.71 7.94
CA PHE A 66 12.95 -7.12 7.84
C PHE A 66 12.00 -6.16 8.56
N ALA A 67 12.42 -5.57 9.69
CA ALA A 67 11.61 -4.54 10.37
C ALA A 67 11.37 -3.32 9.47
N ASN A 68 12.37 -2.88 8.70
CA ASN A 68 12.21 -1.77 7.75
C ASN A 68 11.33 -2.14 6.55
N ILE A 69 11.40 -3.38 6.06
CA ILE A 69 10.45 -3.87 5.06
C ILE A 69 9.01 -3.79 5.58
N ASN A 70 8.77 -4.28 6.80
CA ASN A 70 7.45 -4.24 7.41
C ASN A 70 6.96 -2.80 7.61
N LYS A 71 7.86 -1.90 8.04
CA LYS A 71 7.56 -0.48 8.16
C LYS A 71 7.15 0.11 6.82
N MET A 72 7.88 -0.17 5.75
CA MET A 72 7.61 0.34 4.42
C MET A 72 6.21 -0.05 3.93
N VAL A 73 5.87 -1.34 4.06
CA VAL A 73 4.54 -1.85 3.70
C VAL A 73 3.45 -1.23 4.59
N SER A 74 3.70 -1.11 5.89
CA SER A 74 2.76 -0.51 6.84
C SER A 74 2.51 0.97 6.54
N ASP A 75 3.56 1.74 6.26
CA ASP A 75 3.47 3.17 5.94
C ASP A 75 2.70 3.37 4.62
N ASN A 76 2.83 2.44 3.67
CA ASN A 76 2.10 2.49 2.40
C ASN A 76 0.59 2.30 2.60
N ILE A 77 0.20 1.28 3.38
CA ILE A 77 -1.20 1.04 3.75
C ILE A 77 -1.75 2.22 4.56
N ASP A 78 -0.95 2.80 5.46
CA ASP A 78 -1.35 3.97 6.25
C ASP A 78 -1.64 5.19 5.37
N GLN A 79 -0.88 5.41 4.28
CA GLN A 79 -1.20 6.45 3.30
C GLN A 79 -2.56 6.23 2.62
N LEU A 80 -2.87 5.00 2.20
CA LEU A 80 -4.19 4.65 1.64
C LEU A 80 -5.32 4.93 2.64
N LEU A 81 -5.14 4.53 3.89
CA LEU A 81 -6.16 4.70 4.94
C LEU A 81 -6.37 6.17 5.36
N LYS A 82 -5.38 7.03 5.11
CA LYS A 82 -5.48 8.48 5.33
C LYS A 82 -6.01 9.26 4.14
N ASP A 83 -6.10 8.64 2.95
CA ASP A 83 -6.66 9.28 1.77
C ASP A 83 -8.17 9.50 1.94
N SER A 84 -8.57 10.76 1.99
CA SER A 84 -9.96 11.15 2.20
C SER A 84 -10.88 10.68 1.07
N VAL A 85 -10.38 10.57 -0.17
CA VAL A 85 -11.15 10.07 -1.32
C VAL A 85 -11.40 8.58 -1.17
N PHE A 86 -10.37 7.81 -0.78
CA PHE A 86 -10.53 6.39 -0.51
C PHE A 86 -11.51 6.13 0.65
N VAL A 87 -11.34 6.82 1.77
CA VAL A 87 -12.18 6.69 2.96
C VAL A 87 -13.64 7.08 2.68
N THR A 88 -13.87 8.14 1.92
CA THR A 88 -15.23 8.58 1.57
C THR A 88 -15.88 7.60 0.60
N THR A 89 -15.16 7.20 -0.46
CA THR A 89 -15.64 6.25 -1.46
C THR A 89 -16.03 4.91 -0.83
N THR A 90 -15.21 4.38 0.08
CA THR A 90 -15.49 3.12 0.79
C THR A 90 -16.72 3.23 1.69
N LYS A 91 -16.86 4.33 2.44
CA LYS A 91 -18.06 4.58 3.28
C LYS A 91 -19.34 4.68 2.46
N GLU A 92 -19.29 5.35 1.31
CA GLU A 92 -20.48 5.59 0.50
C GLU A 92 -20.92 4.38 -0.33
N ASN A 93 -19.97 3.57 -0.80
CA ASN A 93 -20.24 2.53 -1.78
C ASN A 93 -20.09 1.10 -1.24
N CYS A 94 -19.27 0.91 -0.20
CA CYS A 94 -18.94 -0.42 0.31
C CYS A 94 -19.62 -0.72 1.64
N ALA A 95 -19.75 0.27 2.53
CA ALA A 95 -20.35 0.12 3.85
C ALA A 95 -21.89 0.27 3.89
N LYS A 96 -22.53 0.73 2.81
CA LYS A 96 -24.01 0.84 2.75
C LYS A 96 -24.63 -0.54 2.50
N ASN A 97 -25.53 -0.94 3.41
CA ASN A 97 -26.39 -2.11 3.29
C ASN A 97 -27.54 -1.87 2.32
#